data_AF-A0A2S7PFN0-F1
#
_entry.id   AF-A0A2S7PFN0-F1
#
_cell.length_a   1.000
_cell.length_b   1.000
_cell.length_c   1.000
_cell.angle_alpha   90.00
_cell.angle_beta   90.00
_cell.angle_gamma   90.00
#
_symmetry.space_group_name_H-M   'P 1'
#
loop_
_entity.id
_entity.type
_entity.pdbx_description
1 polymer ?
#
loop_
_entity_poly.entity_id
_entity_poly.type
_entity_poly.pdbx_seq_one_letter_code
_entity_poly.pdbx_strand_id
1 'polypeptide(L)'
;MAAVYSAPNYGGAAYKLFAPVGQCNTLPAGVNNGVQSMQINTVVTPACWIYTNANCAGDNYAIVGKNNVAQMQGVYNNSVQSVICDKPAS
;
A
#
# COMPACT_ATOMS: atom_id res chain seq x y z
N MET A 1 1.37 1.02 11.55
CA MET A 1 0.79 2.15 10.79
C MET A 1 1.55 2.31 9.49
N ALA A 2 0.86 2.48 8.36
CA ALA A 2 1.45 2.63 7.03
C ALA A 2 0.87 3.85 6.30
N ALA A 3 1.61 4.37 5.32
CA ALA A 3 1.18 5.45 4.45
C ALA A 3 1.69 5.27 3.03
N VAL A 4 0.88 5.68 2.05
CA VAL A 4 1.23 5.74 0.63
C VAL A 4 1.40 7.19 0.20
N TYR A 5 2.25 7.42 -0.80
CA TYR A 5 2.69 8.74 -1.21
C TYR A 5 2.60 8.90 -2.72
N SER A 6 2.28 10.12 -3.17
CA SER A 6 2.08 10.43 -4.58
C SER A 6 3.36 10.66 -5.39
N ALA A 7 4.53 10.67 -4.73
CA ALA A 7 5.84 10.83 -5.37
C ALA A 7 6.85 9.83 -4.79
N PRO A 8 8.02 9.63 -5.43
CA PRO A 8 9.07 8.77 -4.90
C PRO A 8 9.67 9.37 -3.62
N ASN A 9 10.42 8.55 -2.88
CA ASN A 9 11.12 8.90 -1.65
C ASN A 9 10.20 9.51 -0.58
N TYR A 10 8.95 9.01 -0.48
CA TYR A 10 7.95 9.45 0.50
C TYR A 10 7.55 10.93 0.35
N GLY A 11 7.68 11.48 -0.85
CA GLY A 11 7.30 12.85 -1.18
C GLY A 11 5.86 13.02 -1.64
N GLY A 12 5.42 14.27 -1.78
CA GLY A 12 4.10 14.60 -2.32
C GLY A 12 2.96 14.39 -1.33
N ALA A 13 1.75 14.18 -1.87
CA ALA A 13 0.56 13.97 -1.06
C ALA A 13 0.62 12.58 -0.40
N ALA A 14 0.35 12.54 0.91
CA ALA A 14 0.36 11.31 1.69
C ALA A 14 -1.06 10.89 2.05
N TYR A 15 -1.35 9.60 1.91
CA TYR A 15 -2.57 8.96 2.41
C TYR A 15 -2.21 7.94 3.49
N LYS A 16 -2.66 8.20 4.71
CA LYS A 16 -2.47 7.29 5.85
C LYS A 16 -3.47 6.13 5.75
N LEU A 17 -2.96 4.92 5.89
CA LEU A 17 -3.78 3.71 5.92
C LEU A 17 -4.30 3.50 7.34
N PHE A 18 -5.62 3.61 7.52
CA PHE A 18 -6.31 3.49 8.81
C PHE A 18 -7.14 2.21 8.96
N ALA A 19 -7.01 1.25 8.03
CA ALA A 19 -7.81 0.03 8.08
C ALA A 19 -7.39 -0.87 9.27
N PRO A 20 -8.34 -1.57 9.91
CA PRO A 20 -8.03 -2.61 10.89
C PRO A 20 -7.11 -3.68 10.30
N VAL A 21 -6.34 -4.33 11.17
CA VAL A 21 -5.47 -5.47 10.84
C VAL A 21 -6.25 -6.50 10.00
N GLY A 22 -5.69 -6.87 8.85
CA GLY A 22 -6.26 -7.87 7.96
C GLY A 22 -7.45 -7.43 7.11
N GLN A 23 -7.94 -6.19 7.27
CA GLN A 23 -9.01 -5.67 6.43
C GLN A 23 -8.48 -5.00 5.16
N CYS A 24 -9.25 -5.15 4.09
CA CYS A 24 -8.97 -4.46 2.84
C CYS A 24 -9.26 -2.98 2.92
N ASN A 25 -8.29 -2.16 2.52
CA ASN A 25 -8.44 -0.73 2.33
C ASN A 25 -8.44 -0.40 0.84
N THR A 26 -9.61 -0.18 0.26
CA THR A 26 -9.72 0.36 -1.10
C THR A 26 -9.37 1.84 -1.08
N LEU A 27 -8.35 2.22 -1.85
CA LEU A 27 -7.89 3.60 -1.88
C LEU A 27 -8.94 4.48 -2.57
N PRO A 28 -9.17 5.71 -2.05
CA PRO A 28 -10.13 6.62 -2.65
C PRO A 28 -9.66 7.08 -4.04
N ALA A 29 -10.62 7.52 -4.86
CA ALA A 29 -10.36 8.10 -6.15
C ALA A 29 -9.38 9.29 -6.04
N GLY A 30 -8.36 9.30 -6.90
CA GLY A 30 -7.30 10.31 -6.88
C GLY A 30 -6.07 9.90 -6.06
N VAL A 31 -6.19 8.92 -5.15
CA VAL A 31 -5.04 8.28 -4.49
C VAL A 31 -4.65 7.00 -5.23
N ASN A 32 -5.65 6.19 -5.60
CA ASN A 32 -5.50 4.87 -6.22
C ASN A 32 -4.70 4.82 -7.54
N ASN A 33 -4.60 5.92 -8.27
CA ASN A 33 -3.80 6.00 -9.51
C ASN A 33 -2.55 6.87 -9.36
N GLY A 34 -2.16 7.19 -8.13
CA GLY A 34 -1.07 8.12 -7.86
C GLY A 34 0.02 7.57 -6.96
N VAL A 35 -0.11 6.34 -6.45
CA VAL A 35 0.86 5.80 -5.48
C VAL A 35 2.21 5.53 -6.15
N GLN A 36 3.26 6.16 -5.63
CA GLN A 36 4.64 6.02 -6.12
C GLN A 36 5.64 5.62 -5.04
N SER A 37 5.31 5.77 -3.75
CA SER A 37 6.12 5.22 -2.66
C SER A 37 5.25 4.88 -1.45
N MET A 38 5.77 4.05 -0.55
CA MET A 38 5.05 3.57 0.64
C MET A 38 5.98 3.43 1.83
N GLN A 39 5.56 3.94 2.98
CA GLN A 39 6.27 3.81 4.25
C GLN A 39 5.44 2.99 5.23
N ILE A 40 6.09 2.08 5.94
CA ILE A 40 5.48 1.21 6.94
C ILE A 40 6.26 1.35 8.25
N ASN A 41 5.54 1.62 9.34
CA ASN A 41 6.08 1.43 10.67
C ASN A 41 5.96 -0.06 11.06
N THR A 42 7.06 -0.77 10.87
CA THR A 42 7.17 -2.23 11.01
C THR A 42 7.13 -2.73 12.45
N VAL A 43 7.25 -1.83 13.43
CA VAL A 43 7.01 -2.14 14.85
C VAL A 43 5.53 -2.42 15.09
N VAL A 44 4.64 -1.77 14.34
CA VAL A 44 3.18 -1.85 14.52
C VAL A 44 2.52 -2.65 13.39
N THR A 45 3.09 -2.62 12.18
CA THR A 45 2.55 -3.25 10.98
C THR A 45 3.65 -4.03 10.28
N PRO A 46 3.83 -5.33 10.58
CA PRO A 46 4.88 -6.16 9.98
C PRO A 46 4.99 -6.11 8.45
N ALA A 47 3.85 -6.08 7.73
CA ALA A 47 3.82 -6.03 6.27
C ALA A 47 2.48 -5.51 5.74
N CYS A 48 2.49 -5.02 4.51
CA CYS A 48 1.29 -4.73 3.74
C CYS A 48 1.34 -5.39 2.35
N TRP A 49 0.19 -5.82 1.87
CA TRP A 49 -0.05 -6.38 0.56
C TRP A 49 -0.73 -5.30 -0.28
N ILE A 50 -0.09 -4.88 -1.36
CA ILE A 50 -0.65 -3.88 -2.28
C ILE A 50 -1.20 -4.58 -3.52
N TYR A 51 -2.35 -4.14 -4.01
CA TYR A 51 -3.08 -4.75 -5.12
C TYR A 51 -3.31 -3.70 -6.22
N THR A 52 -3.21 -4.10 -7.48
CA THR A 52 -3.61 -3.26 -8.64
C THR A 52 -5.11 -3.32 -8.92
N ASN A 53 -5.87 -4.08 -8.12
CA ASN A 53 -7.31 -4.21 -8.21
C ASN A 53 -7.96 -3.60 -6.95
N ALA A 54 -9.17 -3.06 -7.10
CA ALA A 54 -9.95 -2.59 -5.96
C ALA A 54 -10.42 -3.75 -5.08
N ASN A 55 -10.79 -3.44 -3.82
CA ASN A 55 -11.33 -4.40 -2.87
C ASN A 55 -10.44 -5.62 -2.59
N CYS A 56 -9.12 -5.47 -2.79
CA CYS A 56 -8.11 -6.48 -2.57
C CYS A 56 -8.42 -7.80 -3.29
N ALA A 57 -9.01 -7.68 -4.48
CA ALA A 57 -9.41 -8.80 -5.31
C ALA A 57 -8.23 -9.34 -6.14
N GLY A 58 -8.16 -10.67 -6.24
CA GLY A 58 -7.18 -11.38 -7.06
C GLY A 58 -5.84 -11.63 -6.38
N ASP A 59 -4.98 -12.38 -7.07
CA ASP A 59 -3.71 -12.89 -6.53
C ASP A 59 -2.51 -11.99 -6.87
N ASN A 60 -2.71 -10.94 -7.67
CA ASN A 60 -1.67 -10.00 -8.06
C ASN A 60 -1.44 -8.97 -6.95
N TYR A 61 -0.60 -9.35 -5.98
CA TYR A 61 -0.13 -8.44 -4.95
C TYR A 61 1.40 -8.42 -4.84
N ALA A 62 1.92 -7.30 -4.35
CA ALA A 62 3.29 -7.21 -3.85
C ALA A 62 3.28 -7.06 -2.33
N ILE A 63 4.24 -7.73 -1.67
CA ILE A 63 4.42 -7.61 -0.22
C ILE A 63 5.41 -6.49 0.05
N VAL A 64 4.93 -5.42 0.65
CA VAL A 64 5.74 -4.34 1.20
C VAL A 64 6.02 -4.68 2.66
N GLY A 65 7.22 -5.19 2.92
CA GLY A 65 7.66 -5.63 4.25
C GLY A 65 8.58 -4.63 4.95
N LYS A 66 9.52 -5.14 5.75
CA LYS A 66 10.43 -4.38 6.63
C LYS A 66 11.18 -3.21 5.97
N ASN A 67 11.29 -3.24 4.64
CA ASN A 67 11.90 -2.22 3.83
C ASN A 67 10.78 -1.42 3.16
N ASN A 68 10.53 -0.22 3.66
CA ASN A 68 9.73 0.80 2.98
C ASN A 68 10.03 0.80 1.47
N VAL A 69 9.05 1.15 0.64
CA VAL A 69 9.24 1.25 -0.80
C VAL A 69 9.45 2.72 -1.15
N ALA A 70 10.71 3.09 -1.37
CA ALA A 70 11.07 4.45 -1.80
C ALA A 70 10.56 4.75 -3.23
N GLN A 71 10.39 3.74 -4.09
CA GLN A 71 9.84 3.92 -5.43
C GLN A 71 9.14 2.65 -5.92
N MET A 72 7.87 2.75 -6.27
CA MET A 72 7.10 1.69 -6.90
C MET A 72 7.63 1.42 -8.31
N GLN A 73 7.61 0.15 -8.72
CA GLN A 73 8.13 -0.29 -10.01
C GLN A 73 7.09 -1.12 -10.76
N GLY A 74 7.24 -1.18 -12.09
CA GLY A 74 6.39 -1.99 -12.97
C GLY A 74 4.91 -1.66 -12.82
N VAL A 75 4.08 -2.70 -12.74
CA VAL A 75 2.60 -2.59 -12.69
C VAL A 75 2.06 -1.92 -11.44
N TYR A 76 2.88 -1.67 -10.41
CA TYR A 76 2.44 -1.01 -9.18
C TYR A 76 2.65 0.51 -9.21
N ASN A 77 3.48 1.03 -10.11
CA ASN A 77 3.69 2.48 -10.23
C ASN A 77 2.40 3.15 -10.72
N ASN A 78 1.86 4.10 -9.94
CA ASN A 78 0.61 4.82 -10.23
C ASN A 78 -0.62 3.92 -10.45
N SER A 79 -0.62 2.71 -9.88
CA SER A 79 -1.67 1.71 -10.19
C SER A 79 -2.17 0.94 -8.96
N VAL A 80 -1.67 1.24 -7.76
CA VAL A 80 -2.13 0.57 -6.52
C VAL A 80 -3.56 1.00 -6.20
N GLN A 81 -4.51 0.08 -6.25
CA GLN A 81 -5.92 0.36 -6.00
C GLN A 81 -6.36 0.05 -4.58
N SER A 82 -5.77 -0.95 -3.95
CA SER A 82 -6.13 -1.34 -2.59
C SER A 82 -4.96 -1.96 -1.84
N VAL A 83 -5.06 -1.95 -0.51
CA VAL A 83 -3.99 -2.40 0.39
C VAL A 83 -4.59 -3.19 1.56
N ILE A 84 -3.98 -4.32 1.91
CA ILE A 84 -4.20 -5.00 3.19
C ILE A 84 -2.93 -4.84 4.01
N CYS A 85 -3.02 -4.32 5.23
CA CYS A 85 -1.91 -4.35 6.16
C CYS A 85 -2.16 -5.41 7.24
N ASP A 86 -1.10 -6.08 7.67
CA ASP A 86 -1.16 -7.10 8.72
C ASP A 86 -2.15 -8.22 8.37
N LYS A 87 -2.12 -8.70 7.12
CA LYS A 87 -2.90 -9.86 6.68
C LYS A 87 -2.62 -11.02 7.65
N PRO A 88 -3.63 -11.58 8.33
CA PRO A 88 -3.42 -12.71 9.22
C PRO A 88 -2.79 -13.86 8.42
N ALA A 89 -1.79 -14.51 9.01
CA ALA A 89 -1.24 -15.74 8.45
C ALA A 89 -2.37 -16.76 8.39
N SER A 90 -2.76 -17.12 7.17
CA SER A 90 -3.62 -18.28 6.90
C SER A 90 -2.93 -19.57 7.28
#